data_AF-A0A1G1E957-F1
#
_entry.id   AF-A0A1G1E957-F1
#
_cell.length_a   1.000
_cell.length_b   1.000
_cell.length_c   1.000
_cell.angle_alpha   90.00
_cell.angle_beta   90.00
_cell.angle_gamma   90.00
#
_symmetry.space_group_name_H-M   'P 1'
#
loop_
_entity.id
_entity.type
_entity.pdbx_description
1 polymer ?
#
loop_
_entity_poly.entity_id
_entity_poly.type
_entity_poly.pdbx_seq_one_letter_code
_entity_poly.pdbx_strand_id
1 'polypeptide(L)'
;MAKDRPDRVKEGDFREWYFPVEEIVGWTKQFLQDVGYEILPETYIGFAKPDFHAKRVEGDKTYEIVGIGCQHFDVALEGLTKLAAIRSVRGDKIDYTIVVPPVNEFLMLEFFRTEKGWKYFEIKRNKFMVWFANPDEEYVWCLVGEPLDKTCKEYFALGKQSLDGVLAMQLSKELWEEEEY
;
A
#
# COMPACT_ATOMS: atom_id res chain seq x y z
N MET A 1 -16.76 13.56 -15.22
CA MET A 1 -16.74 14.97 -14.78
C MET A 1 -15.92 14.99 -13.51
N ALA A 2 -14.63 15.34 -13.59
CA ALA A 2 -13.82 15.55 -12.40
C ALA A 2 -14.45 16.69 -11.59
N LYS A 3 -14.83 16.41 -10.35
CA LYS A 3 -15.23 17.48 -9.42
C LYS A 3 -13.94 18.16 -9.00
N ASP A 4 -13.70 19.37 -9.49
CA ASP A 4 -12.68 20.26 -8.95
C ASP A 4 -12.95 20.43 -7.45
N ARG A 5 -12.14 19.77 -6.61
CA ARG A 5 -12.13 19.91 -5.15
C ARG A 5 -10.78 20.52 -4.74
N PRO A 6 -10.62 21.85 -4.84
CA PRO A 6 -9.35 22.53 -4.59
C PRO A 6 -8.83 22.33 -3.15
N ASP A 7 -9.69 21.92 -2.22
CA ASP A 7 -9.40 21.76 -0.79
C ASP A 7 -8.52 20.53 -0.45
N ARG A 8 -8.27 19.64 -1.43
CA ARG A 8 -7.59 18.35 -1.23
C ARG A 8 -6.10 18.36 -1.51
N VAL A 9 -5.61 19.48 -2.05
CA VAL A 9 -4.21 19.81 -2.22
C VAL A 9 -3.93 21.01 -1.32
N LYS A 10 -3.04 20.88 -0.33
CA LYS A 10 -2.63 22.03 0.51
C LYS A 10 -2.06 23.14 -0.39
N GLU A 11 -2.51 24.38 -0.24
CA GLU A 11 -1.99 25.54 -0.98
C GLU A 11 -0.45 25.64 -0.82
N GLY A 12 0.28 25.65 -1.94
CA GLY A 12 1.75 25.62 -2.00
C GLY A 12 2.27 24.60 -3.03
N ASP A 13 3.58 24.28 -3.00
CA ASP A 13 4.12 23.13 -3.74
C ASP A 13 3.39 21.87 -3.29
N PHE A 14 2.81 21.11 -4.23
CA PHE A 14 2.04 19.90 -3.93
C PHE A 14 2.87 18.96 -3.03
N ARG A 15 2.34 18.65 -1.84
CA ARG A 15 2.95 17.72 -0.89
C ARG A 15 2.25 16.36 -0.91
N GLU A 16 0.95 16.38 -0.67
CA GLU A 16 0.15 15.17 -0.53
C GLU A 16 -1.30 15.47 -0.89
N TRP A 17 -2.01 14.43 -1.32
CA TRP A 17 -3.47 14.43 -1.31
C TRP A 17 -3.98 14.17 0.12
N TYR A 18 -5.09 14.81 0.48
CA TYR A 18 -5.81 14.51 1.71
C TYR A 18 -7.14 13.82 1.41
N PHE A 19 -7.34 12.62 1.98
CA PHE A 19 -8.60 11.91 1.97
C PHE A 19 -8.90 11.37 3.37
N PRO A 20 -10.16 11.41 3.84
CA PRO A 20 -10.58 10.63 5.00
C PRO A 20 -10.28 9.15 4.79
N VAL A 21 -9.94 8.42 5.87
CA VAL A 21 -9.62 6.99 5.79
C VAL A 21 -10.78 6.20 5.18
N GLU A 22 -12.01 6.59 5.47
CA GLU A 22 -13.22 5.97 4.95
C GLU A 22 -13.32 6.10 3.42
N GLU A 23 -12.87 7.22 2.85
CA GLU A 23 -12.84 7.40 1.39
C GLU A 23 -11.74 6.54 0.74
N ILE A 24 -10.56 6.47 1.35
CA ILE A 24 -9.45 5.61 0.89
C ILE A 24 -9.86 4.13 0.90
N VAL A 25 -10.43 3.69 2.03
CA VAL A 25 -10.88 2.30 2.21
C VAL A 25 -12.06 2.00 1.31
N GLY A 26 -13.02 2.93 1.18
CA GLY A 26 -14.17 2.79 0.29
C GLY A 26 -13.75 2.63 -1.17
N TRP A 27 -12.86 3.49 -1.64
CA TRP A 27 -12.34 3.41 -3.00
C TRP A 27 -11.52 2.14 -3.24
N THR A 28 -10.72 1.72 -2.26
CA THR A 28 -9.94 0.48 -2.37
C THR A 28 -10.84 -0.76 -2.43
N LYS A 29 -11.92 -0.79 -1.65
CA LYS A 29 -12.93 -1.85 -1.74
C LYS A 29 -13.59 -1.88 -3.12
N GLN A 30 -13.92 -0.73 -3.68
CA GLN A 30 -14.46 -0.63 -5.05
C GLN A 30 -13.46 -1.17 -6.08
N PHE A 31 -12.19 -0.74 -6.02
CA PHE A 31 -11.13 -1.26 -6.87
C PHE A 31 -11.00 -2.79 -6.78
N LEU A 32 -11.01 -3.36 -5.57
CA LEU A 32 -10.94 -4.81 -5.39
C LEU A 32 -12.16 -5.52 -5.96
N GLN A 33 -13.35 -4.93 -5.84
CA GLN A 33 -14.57 -5.47 -6.47
C GLN A 33 -14.48 -5.44 -7.99
N ASP A 34 -13.93 -4.38 -8.58
CA ASP A 34 -13.73 -4.29 -10.03
C ASP A 34 -12.75 -5.36 -10.55
N VAL A 35 -11.74 -5.71 -9.76
CA VAL A 35 -10.84 -6.86 -10.02
C VAL A 35 -11.57 -8.21 -9.93
N GLY A 36 -12.71 -8.27 -9.20
CA GLY A 36 -13.51 -9.47 -8.98
C GLY A 36 -13.32 -10.11 -7.60
N TYR A 37 -12.83 -9.37 -6.60
CA TYR A 37 -12.81 -9.83 -5.22
C TYR A 37 -14.17 -9.67 -4.54
N GLU A 38 -14.52 -10.64 -3.70
CA GLU A 38 -15.56 -10.53 -2.70
C GLU A 38 -15.01 -9.80 -1.47
N ILE A 39 -15.69 -8.74 -1.02
CA ILE A 39 -15.36 -8.05 0.22
C ILE A 39 -15.94 -8.83 1.41
N LEU A 40 -15.06 -9.31 2.27
CA LEU A 40 -15.42 -10.07 3.46
C LEU A 40 -15.73 -9.14 4.64
N PRO A 41 -16.50 -9.60 5.64
CA PRO A 41 -16.72 -8.84 6.86
C PRO A 41 -15.40 -8.53 7.58
N GLU A 42 -15.26 -7.28 8.02
CA GLU A 42 -14.12 -6.84 8.81
C GLU A 42 -14.17 -7.47 10.20
N THR A 43 -13.40 -8.52 10.40
CA THR A 43 -13.31 -9.27 11.65
C THR A 43 -11.89 -9.23 12.18
N TYR A 44 -11.73 -9.39 13.50
CA TYR A 44 -10.41 -9.48 14.11
C TYR A 44 -9.67 -10.71 13.59
N ILE A 45 -8.41 -10.53 13.19
CA ILE A 45 -7.48 -11.59 12.86
C ILE A 45 -6.39 -11.57 13.93
N GLY A 46 -6.49 -12.49 14.89
CA GLY A 46 -5.75 -12.37 16.14
C GLY A 46 -6.23 -11.17 16.95
N PHE A 47 -5.32 -10.23 17.22
CA PHE A 47 -5.57 -9.03 18.04
C PHE A 47 -5.68 -7.74 17.21
N ALA A 48 -5.61 -7.82 15.89
CA ALA A 48 -5.73 -6.68 14.99
C ALA A 48 -6.95 -6.84 14.07
N LYS A 49 -7.65 -5.72 13.81
CA LYS A 49 -8.76 -5.66 12.87
C LYS A 49 -8.27 -4.91 11.61
N PRO A 50 -8.35 -5.51 10.41
CA PRO A 50 -8.06 -4.80 9.17
C PRO A 50 -9.23 -3.87 8.79
N ASP A 51 -8.94 -2.82 8.02
CA ASP A 51 -9.96 -1.89 7.52
C ASP A 51 -10.68 -2.46 6.28
N PHE A 52 -10.05 -3.40 5.59
CA PHE A 52 -10.69 -4.23 4.59
C PHE A 52 -10.08 -5.63 4.53
N HIS A 53 -10.92 -6.59 4.14
CA HIS A 53 -10.55 -7.96 3.88
C HIS A 53 -11.28 -8.41 2.62
N ALA A 54 -10.56 -8.96 1.66
CA ALA A 54 -11.11 -9.33 0.37
C ALA A 54 -10.58 -10.70 -0.06
N LYS A 55 -11.41 -11.44 -0.78
CA LYS A 55 -11.08 -12.77 -1.29
C LYS A 55 -11.50 -12.93 -2.75
N ARG A 56 -10.65 -13.54 -3.56
CA ARG A 56 -10.96 -13.95 -4.94
C ARG A 56 -10.62 -15.42 -5.13
N VAL A 57 -11.49 -16.14 -5.82
CA VAL A 57 -11.27 -17.56 -6.17
C VAL A 57 -11.16 -17.66 -7.67
N GLU A 58 -10.08 -18.26 -8.15
CA GLU A 58 -9.82 -18.50 -9.57
C GLU A 58 -9.40 -19.96 -9.76
N GLY A 59 -10.33 -20.79 -10.26
CA GLY A 59 -10.13 -22.23 -10.35
C GLY A 59 -9.94 -22.86 -8.97
N ASP A 60 -8.79 -23.47 -8.74
CA ASP A 60 -8.39 -24.10 -7.46
C ASP A 60 -7.62 -23.14 -6.54
N LYS A 61 -7.30 -21.93 -7.00
CA LYS A 61 -6.56 -20.94 -6.23
C LYS A 61 -7.49 -19.99 -5.50
N THR A 62 -7.12 -19.70 -4.27
CA THR A 62 -7.74 -18.68 -3.44
C THR A 62 -6.71 -17.60 -3.16
N TYR A 63 -7.06 -16.37 -3.52
CA TYR A 63 -6.31 -15.16 -3.22
C TYR A 63 -7.06 -14.41 -2.12
N GLU A 64 -6.33 -13.94 -1.11
CA GLU A 64 -6.89 -13.14 -0.02
C GLU A 64 -5.98 -11.93 0.21
N ILE A 65 -6.59 -10.78 0.41
CA ILE A 65 -5.90 -9.51 0.67
C ILE A 65 -6.52 -8.89 1.93
N VAL A 66 -5.67 -8.51 2.87
CA VAL A 66 -6.05 -7.65 4.00
C VAL A 66 -5.30 -6.34 3.91
N GLY A 67 -5.95 -5.25 4.33
CA GLY A 67 -5.25 -3.98 4.37
C GLY A 67 -5.71 -3.00 5.42
N ILE A 68 -4.85 -2.02 5.64
CA ILE A 68 -5.03 -0.90 6.55
C ILE A 68 -5.02 0.39 5.74
N GLY A 69 -6.11 1.15 5.81
CA GLY A 69 -6.17 2.50 5.25
C GLY A 69 -5.48 3.46 6.20
N CYS A 70 -4.54 4.25 5.70
CA CYS A 70 -3.87 5.28 6.48
C CYS A 70 -4.14 6.63 5.83
N GLN A 71 -4.43 7.63 6.65
CA GLN A 71 -4.76 8.98 6.17
C GLN A 71 -3.55 9.67 5.52
N HIS A 72 -2.34 9.35 6.00
CA HIS A 72 -1.07 9.94 5.59
C HIS A 72 0.07 8.92 5.73
N PHE A 73 1.21 9.19 5.11
CA PHE A 73 2.42 8.37 5.29
C PHE A 73 2.96 8.38 6.73
N ASP A 74 2.78 9.46 7.48
CA ASP A 74 3.29 9.58 8.85
C ASP A 74 2.66 8.54 9.79
N VAL A 75 1.41 8.15 9.54
CA VAL A 75 0.68 7.13 10.31
C VAL A 75 0.82 5.71 9.71
N ALA A 76 1.56 5.56 8.61
CA ALA A 76 1.76 4.27 7.96
C ALA A 76 2.45 3.24 8.88
N LEU A 77 3.29 3.68 9.83
CA LEU A 77 3.99 2.79 10.76
C LEU A 77 3.02 2.04 11.69
N GLU A 78 1.96 2.71 12.14
CA GLU A 78 0.90 2.07 12.92
C GLU A 78 0.17 1.02 12.08
N GLY A 79 -0.07 1.32 10.81
CA GLY A 79 -0.65 0.37 9.85
C GLY A 79 0.23 -0.85 9.62
N LEU A 80 1.54 -0.66 9.42
CA LEU A 80 2.50 -1.75 9.28
C LEU A 80 2.55 -2.63 10.53
N THR A 81 2.44 -2.04 11.72
CA THR A 81 2.39 -2.77 12.99
C THR A 81 1.13 -3.65 13.08
N LYS A 82 -0.04 -3.12 12.68
CA LYS A 82 -1.28 -3.91 12.59
C LYS A 82 -1.15 -5.06 11.59
N LEU A 83 -0.54 -4.82 10.41
CA LEU A 83 -0.30 -5.87 9.42
C LEU A 83 0.66 -6.94 9.95
N ALA A 84 1.71 -6.57 10.70
CA ALA A 84 2.60 -7.53 11.35
C ALA A 84 1.86 -8.42 12.35
N ALA A 85 0.94 -7.86 13.12
CA ALA A 85 0.07 -8.65 14.01
C ALA A 85 -0.81 -9.63 13.21
N ILE A 86 -1.44 -9.19 12.12
CA ILE A 86 -2.29 -10.06 11.29
C ILE A 86 -1.44 -11.16 10.61
N ARG A 87 -0.26 -10.79 10.08
CA ARG A 87 0.68 -11.72 9.46
C ARG A 87 1.20 -12.78 10.43
N SER A 88 1.42 -12.43 11.70
CA SER A 88 1.84 -13.41 12.71
C SER A 88 0.85 -14.57 12.88
N VAL A 89 -0.42 -14.36 12.52
CA VAL A 89 -1.50 -15.35 12.56
C VAL A 89 -1.70 -16.05 11.22
N ARG A 90 -1.67 -15.30 10.11
CA ARG A 90 -2.03 -15.80 8.77
C ARG A 90 -0.82 -16.28 7.93
N GLY A 91 0.40 -15.91 8.33
CA GLY A 91 1.64 -16.29 7.64
C GLY A 91 1.72 -15.76 6.22
N ASP A 92 2.49 -16.43 5.35
CA ASP A 92 2.72 -15.96 3.96
C ASP A 92 1.64 -16.44 2.96
N LYS A 93 0.44 -16.76 3.44
CA LYS A 93 -0.64 -17.34 2.61
C LYS A 93 -1.53 -16.30 1.93
N ILE A 94 -1.47 -15.05 2.40
CA ILE A 94 -2.33 -13.96 1.96
C ILE A 94 -1.48 -12.71 1.74
N ASP A 95 -2.05 -11.74 1.06
CA ASP A 95 -1.46 -10.46 0.78
C ASP A 95 -1.80 -9.43 1.87
N TYR A 96 -0.83 -8.57 2.19
CA TYR A 96 -0.95 -7.55 3.24
C TYR A 96 -0.58 -6.19 2.66
N THR A 97 -1.44 -5.19 2.80
CA THR A 97 -1.15 -3.86 2.25
C THR A 97 -1.53 -2.73 3.19
N ILE A 98 -0.67 -1.70 3.25
CA ILE A 98 -1.12 -0.38 3.68
C ILE A 98 -1.56 0.40 2.45
N VAL A 99 -2.64 1.17 2.59
CA VAL A 99 -3.15 2.05 1.53
C VAL A 99 -3.11 3.48 2.04
N VAL A 100 -2.46 4.35 1.27
CA VAL A 100 -2.28 5.76 1.62
C VAL A 100 -2.68 6.66 0.43
N PRO A 101 -2.97 7.96 0.65
CA PRO A 101 -3.11 8.89 -0.46
C PRO A 101 -1.81 9.03 -1.25
N PRO A 102 -1.87 9.41 -2.52
CA PRO A 102 -0.67 9.76 -3.26
C PRO A 102 0.02 10.96 -2.61
N VAL A 103 1.35 10.90 -2.56
CA VAL A 103 2.20 12.01 -2.12
C VAL A 103 3.19 12.36 -3.22
N ASN A 104 3.84 13.52 -3.11
CA ASN A 104 4.88 13.88 -4.05
C ASN A 104 6.08 12.93 -3.93
N GLU A 105 6.87 12.84 -5.01
CA GLU A 105 8.00 11.92 -5.08
C GLU A 105 9.01 12.14 -3.94
N PHE A 106 9.24 13.41 -3.57
CA PHE A 106 10.16 13.77 -2.50
C PHE A 106 9.77 13.14 -1.15
N LEU A 107 8.54 13.33 -0.68
CA LEU A 107 8.06 12.79 0.60
C LEU A 107 8.02 11.27 0.61
N MET A 108 7.63 10.67 -0.52
CA MET A 108 7.66 9.22 -0.69
C MET A 108 9.09 8.68 -0.57
N LEU A 109 10.06 9.28 -1.25
CA LEU A 109 11.47 8.89 -1.17
C LEU A 109 12.02 9.12 0.23
N GLU A 110 11.71 10.25 0.88
CA GLU A 110 12.09 10.50 2.27
C GLU A 110 11.56 9.40 3.19
N PHE A 111 10.28 9.02 3.08
CA PHE A 111 9.69 7.96 3.88
C PHE A 111 10.44 6.64 3.74
N PHE A 112 10.77 6.23 2.50
CA PHE A 112 11.47 4.96 2.25
C PHE A 112 12.97 5.00 2.52
N ARG A 113 13.61 6.17 2.53
CA ARG A 113 15.05 6.33 2.80
C ARG A 113 15.39 6.69 4.23
N THR A 114 14.42 7.16 5.01
CA THR A 114 14.57 7.45 6.44
C THR A 114 15.24 6.27 7.15
N GLU A 115 16.19 6.56 8.05
CA GLU A 115 16.93 5.55 8.82
C GLU A 115 17.58 4.47 7.92
N LYS A 116 18.24 4.91 6.84
CA LYS A 116 18.92 4.03 5.86
C LYS A 116 17.99 2.99 5.24
N GLY A 117 16.74 3.40 5.04
CA GLY A 117 15.69 2.56 4.47
C GLY A 117 15.22 1.41 5.35
N TRP A 118 15.42 1.51 6.68
CA TRP A 118 14.89 0.54 7.65
C TRP A 118 13.42 0.17 7.36
N LYS A 119 12.56 1.16 7.14
CA LYS A 119 11.13 0.96 6.83
C LYS A 119 10.94 0.18 5.53
N TYR A 120 11.68 0.52 4.48
CA TYR A 120 11.62 -0.19 3.20
C TYR A 120 12.00 -1.66 3.38
N PHE A 121 13.13 -1.94 4.04
CA PHE A 121 13.58 -3.32 4.25
C PHE A 121 12.61 -4.12 5.14
N GLU A 122 12.01 -3.51 6.16
CA GLU A 122 10.99 -4.17 6.98
C GLU A 122 9.71 -4.50 6.18
N ILE A 123 9.28 -3.59 5.29
CA ILE A 123 8.17 -3.86 4.34
C ILE A 123 8.52 -5.07 3.45
N LYS A 124 9.73 -5.10 2.87
CA LYS A 124 10.17 -6.21 2.00
C LYS A 124 10.30 -7.53 2.76
N ARG A 125 10.90 -7.50 3.96
CA ARG A 125 11.10 -8.67 4.82
C ARG A 125 9.78 -9.32 5.22
N ASN A 126 8.77 -8.50 5.50
CA ASN A 126 7.43 -8.96 5.86
C ASN A 126 6.52 -9.21 4.66
N LYS A 127 7.01 -9.02 3.42
CA LYS A 127 6.24 -9.14 2.18
C LYS A 127 4.98 -8.27 2.17
N PHE A 128 5.07 -7.10 2.80
CA PHE A 128 4.00 -6.12 2.78
C PHE A 128 4.03 -5.31 1.48
N MET A 129 2.86 -4.82 1.10
CA MET A 129 2.68 -3.91 -0.03
C MET A 129 2.32 -2.51 0.45
N VAL A 130 2.68 -1.51 -0.35
CA VAL A 130 2.24 -0.13 -0.16
C VAL A 130 1.48 0.30 -1.39
N TRP A 131 0.22 0.69 -1.21
CA TRP A 131 -0.64 1.14 -2.31
C TRP A 131 -0.97 2.62 -2.16
N PHE A 132 -1.02 3.32 -3.30
CA PHE A 132 -1.67 4.61 -3.42
C PHE A 132 -3.10 4.41 -3.89
N ALA A 133 -4.04 5.03 -3.19
CA ALA A 133 -5.42 5.13 -3.65
C ALA A 133 -5.77 6.61 -3.81
N ASN A 134 -6.16 6.99 -5.02
CA ASN A 134 -6.69 8.31 -5.31
C ASN A 134 -8.17 8.17 -5.71
N PRO A 135 -9.12 8.41 -4.78
CA PRO A 135 -10.54 8.37 -5.08
C PRO A 135 -11.01 9.42 -6.11
N ASP A 136 -10.34 10.57 -6.22
CA ASP A 136 -10.76 11.62 -7.16
C ASP A 136 -10.32 11.34 -8.60
N GLU A 137 -9.15 10.76 -8.77
CA GLU A 137 -8.59 10.34 -10.07
C GLU A 137 -8.93 8.87 -10.40
N GLU A 138 -9.76 8.24 -9.57
CA GLU A 138 -10.27 6.89 -9.73
C GLU A 138 -9.18 5.83 -10.01
N TYR A 139 -8.08 5.86 -9.26
CA TYR A 139 -7.01 4.87 -9.42
C TYR A 139 -6.48 4.30 -8.12
N VAL A 140 -5.90 3.10 -8.25
CA VAL A 140 -5.02 2.48 -7.26
C VAL A 140 -3.69 2.13 -7.93
N TRP A 141 -2.58 2.36 -7.24
CA TRP A 141 -1.23 2.02 -7.68
C TRP A 141 -0.46 1.27 -6.60
N CYS A 142 0.00 0.06 -6.91
CA CYS A 142 0.91 -0.69 -6.04
C CYS A 142 2.34 -0.15 -6.18
N LEU A 143 2.76 0.63 -5.19
CA LEU A 143 4.03 1.34 -5.17
C LEU A 143 5.22 0.42 -4.85
N VAL A 144 5.05 -0.40 -3.81
CA VAL A 144 6.05 -1.33 -3.26
C VAL A 144 5.41 -2.69 -3.07
N GLY A 145 6.14 -3.74 -3.41
CA GLY A 145 5.64 -5.11 -3.40
C GLY A 145 4.83 -5.47 -4.64
N GLU A 146 4.24 -6.67 -4.62
CA GLU A 146 3.47 -7.23 -5.72
C GLU A 146 2.42 -8.20 -5.15
N PRO A 147 1.15 -8.14 -5.59
CA PRO A 147 0.13 -9.08 -5.14
C PRO A 147 0.41 -10.50 -5.67
N LEU A 148 0.01 -11.51 -4.91
CA LEU A 148 0.04 -12.92 -5.33
C LEU A 148 -0.89 -13.17 -6.53
N ASP A 149 -1.97 -12.40 -6.61
CA ASP A 149 -2.93 -12.43 -7.70
C ASP A 149 -2.45 -11.58 -8.89
N LYS A 150 -2.08 -12.26 -9.97
CA LYS A 150 -1.61 -11.62 -11.21
C LYS A 150 -2.70 -10.80 -11.90
N THR A 151 -3.97 -11.18 -11.78
CA THR A 151 -5.08 -10.39 -12.33
C THR A 151 -5.20 -9.07 -11.59
N CYS A 152 -5.08 -9.08 -10.26
CA CYS A 152 -5.07 -7.83 -9.47
C CYS A 152 -3.96 -6.88 -9.91
N LYS A 153 -2.78 -7.41 -10.24
CA LYS A 153 -1.66 -6.61 -10.74
C LYS A 153 -2.00 -5.84 -12.03
N GLU A 154 -2.79 -6.42 -12.91
CA GLU A 154 -3.16 -5.83 -14.21
C GLU A 154 -4.11 -4.64 -14.08
N TYR A 155 -4.82 -4.50 -12.96
CA TYR A 155 -5.76 -3.41 -12.72
C TYR A 155 -5.12 -2.14 -12.15
N PHE A 156 -3.90 -2.21 -11.60
CA PHE A 156 -3.23 -1.01 -11.09
C PHE A 156 -2.91 -0.03 -12.23
N ALA A 157 -3.02 1.27 -11.97
CA ALA A 157 -2.88 2.34 -12.98
C ALA A 157 -1.56 2.32 -13.78
N LEU A 158 -0.49 1.73 -13.23
CA LEU A 158 0.79 1.55 -13.91
C LEU A 158 1.17 0.08 -14.15
N GLY A 159 0.28 -0.87 -13.84
CA GLY A 159 0.20 -2.31 -14.16
C GLY A 159 1.45 -3.21 -13.96
N LYS A 160 2.66 -2.64 -13.89
CA LYS A 160 3.97 -3.29 -14.00
C LYS A 160 5.12 -2.45 -13.42
N GLN A 161 4.96 -1.14 -13.23
CA GLN A 161 6.01 -0.28 -12.68
C GLN A 161 5.81 -0.10 -11.17
N SER A 162 6.49 -0.93 -10.38
CA SER A 162 6.72 -0.66 -8.95
C SER A 162 8.03 0.12 -8.79
N LEU A 163 8.14 0.87 -7.70
CA LEU A 163 9.38 1.59 -7.36
C LEU A 163 10.42 0.69 -6.70
N ASP A 164 10.10 -0.59 -6.45
CA ASP A 164 10.97 -1.55 -5.77
C ASP A 164 12.38 -1.61 -6.39
N GLY A 165 12.48 -1.65 -7.72
CA GLY A 165 13.77 -1.77 -8.40
C GLY A 165 14.66 -0.54 -8.20
N VAL A 166 14.07 0.65 -8.24
CA VAL A 166 14.79 1.92 -8.05
C VAL A 166 15.20 2.07 -6.60
N LEU A 167 14.28 1.84 -5.66
CA LEU A 167 14.53 1.94 -4.22
C LEU A 167 15.59 0.92 -3.76
N ALA A 168 15.48 -0.34 -4.19
CA ALA A 168 16.45 -1.37 -3.84
C ALA A 168 17.87 -1.03 -4.31
N MET A 169 18.01 -0.54 -5.55
CA MET A 169 19.30 -0.18 -6.12
C MET A 169 19.94 1.00 -5.37
N GLN A 170 19.16 2.05 -5.09
CA GLN A 170 19.65 3.25 -4.41
C GLN A 170 20.04 2.96 -2.95
N LEU A 171 19.16 2.30 -2.19
CA LEU A 171 19.42 1.97 -0.78
C LEU A 171 20.57 0.97 -0.61
N SER A 172 20.69 0.00 -1.51
CA SER A 172 21.84 -0.92 -1.47
C SER A 172 23.14 -0.15 -1.66
N LYS A 173 23.20 0.72 -2.68
CA LYS A 173 24.39 1.54 -2.95
C LYS A 173 24.81 2.38 -1.73
N GLU A 174 23.86 3.02 -1.05
CA GLU A 174 24.12 3.80 0.17
C GLU A 174 24.72 2.96 1.29
N LEU A 175 24.24 1.72 1.49
CA LEU A 175 24.79 0.80 2.51
C LEU A 175 26.22 0.35 2.16
N TRP A 176 26.49 0.04 0.89
CA TRP A 176 27.83 -0.39 0.44
C TRP A 176 28.87 0.73 0.54
N GLU A 177 28.50 1.97 0.20
CA GLU A 177 29.41 3.13 0.27
C GLU A 177 29.82 3.47 1.71
N GLU A 178 29.06 3.05 2.73
CA GLU A 178 29.40 3.23 4.14
C GLU A 178 30.23 2.07 4.74
N GLU A 179 30.16 0.85 4.19
CA GLU A 179 30.99 -0.28 4.65
C GLU A 179 32.45 -0.19 4.19
N GLU A 180 32.73 0.66 3.18
CA GLU A 180 34.09 0.94 2.70
C GLU A 180 34.85 2.01 3.52
N TYR A 181 34.22 2.59 4.56
CA TYR A 181 34.81 3.59 5.47
C TYR A 181 34.87 3.10 6.93
#